data_AF-A0A1X7SE10-F1
#
_entry.id   AF-A0A1X7SE10-F1
#
_cell.length_a   1.000
_cell.length_b   1.000
_cell.length_c   1.000
_cell.angle_alpha   90.00
_cell.angle_beta   90.00
_cell.angle_gamma   90.00
#
_symmetry.space_group_name_H-M   'P 1'
#
loop_
_entity.id
_entity.type
_entity.pdbx_description
1 polymer ?
#
loop_
_entity_poly.entity_id
_entity_poly.type
_entity_poly.pdbx_seq_one_letter_code
_entity_poly.pdbx_strand_id
1 'polypeptide(L)'
;MAEDKAIKKAAQDSISRNNHSISSALQSSPTIFQQVVEKCAAEKIISPGEKNTYLDTYTGQSLAHRTSQLVSNLQRTVGVVPNTLDDILCIFHESENLVVQEAAKTIAKDCKFYCINVVLSY
;
A
#
# COMPACT_ATOMS: atom_id res chain seq x y z
N MET A 1 14.84 16.32 -12.79
CA MET A 1 14.96 16.27 -11.31
C MET A 1 13.75 16.84 -10.56
N ALA A 2 12.95 17.75 -11.15
CA ALA A 2 11.72 18.25 -10.50
C ALA A 2 10.52 17.28 -10.62
N GLU A 3 10.40 16.57 -11.75
CA GLU A 3 9.31 15.62 -12.02
C GLU A 3 9.30 14.44 -11.03
N ASP A 4 10.48 13.85 -10.75
CA ASP A 4 10.62 12.74 -9.80
C ASP A 4 10.14 13.11 -8.39
N LYS A 5 10.39 14.35 -7.95
CA LYS A 5 9.94 14.85 -6.64
C LYS A 5 8.44 15.11 -6.59
N ALA A 6 7.85 15.58 -7.69
CA ALA A 6 6.41 15.79 -7.79
C ALA A 6 5.66 14.45 -7.80
N ILE A 7 6.17 13.45 -8.54
CA ILE A 7 5.61 12.10 -8.60
C ILE A 7 5.68 11.41 -7.23
N LYS A 8 6.85 11.46 -6.56
CA LYS A 8 7.01 10.93 -5.19
C LYS A 8 6.00 11.54 -4.21
N LYS A 9 5.85 12.86 -4.25
CA LYS A 9 4.94 13.57 -3.37
C LYS A 9 3.48 13.24 -3.69
N ALA A 10 3.10 13.17 -4.96
CA ALA A 10 1.75 12.79 -5.38
C ALA A 10 1.40 11.37 -4.93
N ALA A 11 2.29 10.40 -5.17
CA ALA A 11 2.12 9.02 -4.76
C ALA A 11 1.99 8.89 -3.23
N GLN A 12 2.81 9.64 -2.48
CA GLN A 12 2.73 9.70 -1.02
C GLN A 12 1.41 10.36 -0.53
N ASP A 13 0.96 11.44 -1.18
CA ASP A 13 -0.30 12.12 -0.85
C ASP A 13 -1.50 11.20 -1.13
N SER A 14 -1.51 10.49 -2.26
CA SER A 14 -2.59 9.57 -2.63
C SER A 14 -2.72 8.42 -1.65
N ILE A 15 -1.61 7.80 -1.21
CA ILE A 15 -1.65 6.80 -0.13
C ILE A 15 -2.12 7.45 1.17
N SER A 16 -1.62 8.64 1.52
CA SER A 16 -1.98 9.33 2.76
C SER A 16 -3.48 9.63 2.85
N ARG A 17 -4.08 10.08 1.75
CA ARG A 17 -5.53 10.38 1.65
C ARG A 17 -6.39 9.14 1.80
N ASN A 18 -5.91 8.00 1.31
CA ASN A 18 -6.63 6.73 1.32
C ASN A 18 -6.20 5.80 2.47
N ASN A 19 -5.24 6.21 3.30
CA ASN A 19 -4.67 5.40 4.39
C ASN A 19 -5.75 4.87 5.33
N HIS A 20 -6.73 5.71 5.67
CA HIS A 20 -7.84 5.30 6.52
C HIS A 20 -8.66 4.16 5.91
N SER A 21 -9.02 4.27 4.62
CA SER A 21 -9.79 3.24 3.90
C SER A 21 -9.02 1.94 3.76
N ILE A 22 -7.73 1.99 3.39
CA ILE A 22 -6.85 0.82 3.31
C ILE A 22 -6.73 0.15 4.68
N SER A 23 -6.46 0.95 5.71
CA SER A 23 -6.29 0.46 7.07
C SER A 23 -7.58 -0.19 7.59
N SER A 24 -8.74 0.41 7.33
CA SER A 24 -10.04 -0.16 7.72
C SER A 24 -10.31 -1.49 7.01
N ALA A 25 -10.01 -1.57 5.71
CA ALA A 25 -10.21 -2.78 4.92
C ALA A 25 -9.33 -3.95 5.38
N LEU A 26 -8.04 -3.68 5.63
CA LEU A 26 -7.08 -4.67 6.13
C LEU A 26 -7.39 -5.10 7.59
N GLN A 27 -7.90 -4.18 8.40
CA GLN A 27 -8.36 -4.48 9.77
C GLN A 27 -9.59 -5.38 9.81
N SER A 28 -10.40 -5.37 8.75
CA SER A 28 -11.64 -6.14 8.68
C SER A 28 -11.37 -7.64 8.55
N SER A 29 -10.23 -8.04 8.00
CA SER A 29 -9.88 -9.46 7.85
C SER A 29 -8.38 -9.72 8.07
N PRO A 30 -8.01 -10.47 9.14
CA PRO A 30 -6.61 -10.83 9.41
C PRO A 30 -6.00 -11.68 8.28
N THR A 31 -6.80 -12.50 7.59
CA THR A 31 -6.34 -13.30 6.45
C THR A 31 -5.89 -12.42 5.29
N ILE A 32 -6.66 -11.36 4.99
CA ILE A 32 -6.32 -10.42 3.92
C ILE A 32 -5.08 -9.62 4.31
N PHE A 33 -4.99 -9.17 5.56
CA PHE A 33 -3.80 -8.50 6.06
C PHE A 33 -2.55 -9.38 5.92
N GLN A 34 -2.64 -10.65 6.30
CA GLN A 34 -1.53 -11.58 6.11
C GLN A 34 -1.16 -11.74 4.63
N GLN A 35 -2.11 -12.02 3.74
CA GLN A 35 -1.86 -12.16 2.31
C GLN A 35 -1.14 -10.93 1.72
N VAL A 36 -1.61 -9.73 2.09
CA VAL A 36 -0.99 -8.47 1.64
C VAL A 36 0.44 -8.33 2.16
N VAL A 37 0.69 -8.63 3.44
CA VAL A 37 2.06 -8.61 4.00
C VAL A 37 2.96 -9.62 3.30
N GLU A 38 2.46 -10.83 3.01
CA GLU A 38 3.24 -11.85 2.32
C GLU A 38 3.59 -11.47 0.89
N LYS A 39 2.63 -10.90 0.14
CA LYS A 39 2.87 -10.37 -1.20
C LYS A 39 3.82 -9.18 -1.19
N CYS A 40 3.68 -8.24 -0.26
CA CYS A 40 4.61 -7.12 -0.11
C CYS A 40 6.05 -7.59 0.16
N ALA A 41 6.22 -8.69 0.91
CA ALA A 41 7.54 -9.27 1.14
C ALA A 41 8.08 -10.00 -0.10
N ALA A 42 7.21 -10.67 -0.87
CA ALA A 42 7.58 -11.35 -2.12
C ALA A 42 8.09 -10.34 -3.18
N GLU A 43 7.40 -9.21 -3.30
CA GLU A 43 7.77 -8.10 -4.20
C GLU A 43 8.91 -7.23 -3.63
N LYS A 44 9.50 -7.61 -2.49
CA LYS A 44 10.61 -6.90 -1.82
C LYS A 44 10.29 -5.44 -1.45
N ILE A 45 9.01 -5.12 -1.29
CA ILE A 45 8.52 -3.81 -0.83
C ILE A 45 8.81 -3.64 0.66
N ILE A 46 8.71 -4.74 1.42
CA ILE A 46 9.08 -4.82 2.83
C ILE A 46 10.14 -5.89 3.05
N SER A 47 10.95 -5.70 4.09
CA SER A 47 11.98 -6.66 4.47
C SER A 47 11.36 -7.90 5.13
N PRO A 48 12.01 -9.08 5.05
CA PRO A 48 11.54 -10.28 5.75
C PRO A 48 11.47 -10.09 7.29
N GLY A 49 12.32 -9.25 7.87
CA GLY A 49 12.23 -8.87 9.29
C GLY A 49 10.98 -8.03 9.62
N GLU A 50 10.56 -7.18 8.69
CA GLU A 50 9.32 -6.39 8.82
C GLU A 50 8.09 -7.29 8.64
N LYS A 51 8.12 -8.22 7.67
CA LYS A 51 7.10 -9.29 7.53
C LYS A 51 6.90 -10.02 8.86
N ASN A 52 7.99 -10.49 9.49
CA ASN A 52 7.88 -11.19 10.77
C ASN A 52 7.28 -10.29 11.85
N THR A 53 7.69 -9.02 11.94
CA THR A 53 7.09 -8.05 12.87
C THR A 53 5.59 -7.83 12.63
N TYR A 54 5.15 -7.81 11.36
CA TYR A 54 3.75 -7.66 10.99
C TYR A 54 2.91 -8.93 11.11
N LEU A 55 3.52 -10.13 11.16
CA LEU A 55 2.80 -11.39 11.35
C LEU A 55 2.92 -11.98 12.76
N ASP A 56 3.93 -11.62 13.55
CA ASP A 56 4.08 -11.95 14.99
C ASP A 56 2.84 -11.62 15.87
N THR A 57 1.97 -12.59 16.10
CA THR A 57 0.78 -12.44 16.95
C THR A 57 1.10 -12.43 18.44
N TYR A 58 2.37 -12.64 18.83
CA TYR A 58 2.82 -12.80 20.21
C TYR A 58 3.22 -11.47 20.87
N THR A 59 3.48 -10.43 20.09
CA THR A 59 3.75 -9.06 20.55
C THR A 59 2.59 -8.40 21.32
N GLY A 60 1.38 -8.98 21.30
CA GLY A 60 0.19 -8.39 21.91
C GLY A 60 -0.35 -7.16 21.17
N GLN A 61 0.19 -6.84 19.99
CA GLN A 61 -0.28 -5.72 19.18
C GLN A 61 -1.58 -6.06 18.45
N SER A 62 -2.58 -5.19 18.56
CA SER A 62 -3.84 -5.33 17.82
C SER A 62 -3.62 -5.27 16.31
N LEU A 63 -4.43 -6.00 15.54
CA LEU A 63 -4.41 -5.99 14.06
C LEU A 63 -4.43 -4.56 13.48
N ALA A 64 -5.20 -3.65 14.10
CA ALA A 64 -5.26 -2.23 13.72
C ALA A 64 -3.92 -1.50 13.86
N HIS A 65 -3.17 -1.77 14.93
CA HIS A 65 -1.85 -1.16 15.12
C HIS A 65 -0.88 -1.63 14.04
N ARG A 66 -0.85 -2.93 13.77
CA ARG A 66 0.02 -3.57 12.78
C ARG A 66 -0.29 -3.14 11.37
N THR A 67 -1.58 -3.03 11.06
CA THR A 67 -2.08 -2.50 9.79
C THR A 67 -1.64 -1.05 9.59
N SER A 68 -1.83 -0.20 10.60
CA SER A 68 -1.42 1.20 10.53
C SER A 68 0.10 1.34 10.32
N GLN A 69 0.89 0.49 10.98
CA GLN A 69 2.33 0.43 10.76
C GLN A 69 2.69 0.01 9.34
N LEU A 70 2.04 -1.02 8.79
CA LEU A 70 2.26 -1.45 7.41
C LEU A 70 1.95 -0.31 6.43
N VAL A 71 0.77 0.32 6.52
CA VAL A 71 0.37 1.38 5.59
C VAL A 71 1.30 2.59 5.70
N SER A 72 1.72 2.95 6.92
CA SER A 72 2.71 4.00 7.14
C SER A 72 4.06 3.69 6.50
N ASN A 73 4.46 2.42 6.50
CA ASN A 73 5.68 1.97 5.86
C ASN A 73 5.56 2.02 4.33
N LEU A 74 4.46 1.51 3.77
CA LEU A 74 4.16 1.61 2.34
C LEU A 74 4.18 3.06 1.85
N GLN A 75 3.60 3.99 2.62
CA GLN A 75 3.64 5.41 2.32
C GLN A 75 5.08 5.96 2.27
N ARG A 76 5.94 5.54 3.20
CA ARG A 76 7.36 5.93 3.20
C ARG A 76 8.11 5.32 2.02
N THR A 77 7.90 4.04 1.73
CA THR A 77 8.54 3.34 0.61
C THR A 77 8.20 4.01 -0.71
N VAL A 78 6.94 4.37 -0.94
CA VAL A 78 6.49 5.07 -2.16
C VAL A 78 7.03 6.51 -2.24
N GLY A 79 7.17 7.20 -1.11
CA GLY A 79 7.83 8.51 -1.07
C GLY A 79 9.31 8.47 -1.47
N VAL A 80 9.95 7.31 -1.36
CA VAL A 80 11.35 7.08 -1.78
C VAL A 80 11.44 6.50 -3.19
N VAL A 81 10.60 5.52 -3.51
CA VAL A 81 10.56 4.78 -4.77
C VAL A 81 9.13 4.78 -5.32
N PRO A 82 8.74 5.77 -6.15
CA PRO A 82 7.36 5.92 -6.60
C PRO A 82 6.87 4.74 -7.46
N ASN A 83 7.78 4.02 -8.12
CA ASN A 83 7.45 2.82 -8.91
C ASN A 83 6.85 1.70 -8.05
N THR A 84 7.18 1.63 -6.75
CA THR A 84 6.58 0.65 -5.84
C THR A 84 5.09 0.90 -5.61
N LEU A 85 4.55 2.07 -5.99
CA LEU A 85 3.12 2.32 -5.92
C LEU A 85 2.35 1.37 -6.83
N ASP A 86 2.79 1.18 -8.08
CA ASP A 86 2.13 0.25 -9.02
C ASP A 86 2.14 -1.18 -8.48
N ASP A 87 3.26 -1.63 -7.89
CA ASP A 87 3.36 -2.95 -7.26
C ASP A 87 2.38 -3.08 -6.07
N ILE A 88 2.32 -2.08 -5.19
CA ILE A 88 1.37 -2.06 -4.05
C ILE A 88 -0.08 -2.10 -4.54
N LEU A 89 -0.39 -1.32 -5.57
CA LEU A 89 -1.73 -1.28 -6.17
C LEU A 89 -2.09 -2.62 -6.81
N CYS A 90 -1.13 -3.27 -7.46
CA CYS A 90 -1.29 -4.60 -8.02
C CYS A 90 -1.59 -5.61 -6.91
N ILE A 91 -0.80 -5.63 -5.84
CA ILE A 91 -1.01 -6.51 -4.67
C ILE A 91 -2.40 -6.31 -4.06
N PHE A 92 -2.83 -5.05 -3.90
CA PHE A 92 -4.15 -4.72 -3.37
C PHE A 92 -5.27 -5.11 -4.33
N HIS A 93 -5.07 -4.94 -5.64
CA HIS A 93 -6.04 -5.34 -6.65
C HIS A 93 -6.19 -6.87 -6.75
N GLU A 94 -5.08 -7.60 -6.59
CA GLU A 94 -5.09 -9.07 -6.54
C GLU A 94 -5.58 -9.62 -5.19
N SER A 95 -5.79 -8.78 -4.18
CA SER A 95 -6.42 -9.24 -2.96
C SER A 95 -7.87 -9.64 -3.24
N GLU A 96 -8.34 -10.73 -2.63
CA GLU A 96 -9.74 -11.19 -2.78
C GLU A 96 -10.74 -10.30 -2.02
N ASN A 97 -10.35 -9.09 -1.62
CA ASN A 97 -11.15 -8.16 -0.85
C ASN A 97 -11.56 -6.94 -1.67
N LEU A 98 -12.85 -6.84 -1.99
CA LEU A 98 -13.41 -5.75 -2.78
C LEU A 98 -13.09 -4.35 -2.22
N VAL A 99 -13.03 -4.19 -0.89
CA VAL A 99 -12.75 -2.89 -0.27
C VAL A 99 -11.28 -2.49 -0.47
N VAL A 100 -10.35 -3.44 -0.37
CA VAL A 100 -8.92 -3.22 -0.67
C VAL A 100 -8.73 -2.93 -2.16
N GLN A 101 -9.45 -3.63 -3.04
CA GLN A 101 -9.43 -3.37 -4.48
C GLN A 101 -9.98 -1.97 -4.82
N GLU A 102 -11.09 -1.54 -4.20
CA GLU A 102 -11.65 -0.21 -4.40
C GLU A 102 -10.75 0.89 -3.87
N ALA A 103 -10.09 0.67 -2.72
CA ALA A 103 -9.08 1.59 -2.21
C ALA A 103 -7.90 1.72 -3.19
N ALA A 104 -7.41 0.61 -3.75
CA ALA A 104 -6.37 0.63 -4.78
C ALA A 104 -6.80 1.39 -6.03
N LYS A 105 -8.01 1.14 -6.56
CA LYS A 105 -8.56 1.86 -7.72
C LYS A 105 -8.68 3.37 -7.43
N THR A 106 -9.04 3.74 -6.22
CA THR A 106 -9.16 5.15 -5.80
C THR A 106 -7.80 5.83 -5.75
N ILE A 107 -6.79 5.16 -5.17
CA ILE A 107 -5.41 5.66 -5.14
C ILE A 107 -4.83 5.77 -6.55
N ALA A 108 -5.07 4.78 -7.42
CA ALA A 108 -4.64 4.80 -8.80
C ALA A 108 -5.26 5.98 -9.58
N LYS A 109 -6.54 6.27 -9.33
CA LYS A 109 -7.24 7.43 -9.92
C LYS A 109 -6.70 8.76 -9.39
N ASP A 110 -6.50 8.87 -8.07
CA ASP A 110 -5.96 10.07 -7.43
C ASP A 110 -4.53 10.35 -7.91
N CYS A 111 -3.71 9.30 -8.06
CA CYS A 111 -2.34 9.42 -8.57
C CYS A 111 -2.30 9.71 -10.08
N LYS A 112 -3.19 9.13 -10.90
CA LYS A 112 -3.35 9.47 -12.34
C LYS A 112 -3.74 10.93 -12.56
N PHE A 113 -4.43 11.56 -11.61
CA PHE A 113 -4.75 12.98 -11.67
C PHE A 113 -3.48 13.87 -11.61
N TYR A 114 -2.40 13.36 -11.01
CA TYR A 114 -1.10 14.01 -10.94
C TYR A 114 -0.07 13.48 -11.96
N CYS A 115 -0.27 12.25 -12.45
CA CYS A 115 0.57 11.60 -13.46
C CYS A 115 -0.12 11.64 -14.84
N ILE A 116 -0.30 12.84 -15.40
CA ILE A 116 -0.68 12.98 -16.81
C ILE A 116 0.50 12.47 -17.67
N ASN A 117 0.53 11.17 -17.98
CA ASN A 117 0.82 10.57 -19.31
C ASN A 117 1.21 9.07 -19.34
N VAL A 118 0.92 8.24 -18.33
CA VAL A 118 1.10 6.79 -18.51
C VAL A 118 -0.05 6.06 -17.83
N VAL A 119 -0.47 4.92 -18.38
CA VAL A 119 -1.55 4.06 -17.86
C VAL A 119 -2.98 4.44 -18.29
N LEU A 120 -3.20 4.94 -19.51
CA LEU A 120 -4.49 4.75 -20.21
C LEU A 120 -4.25 3.94 -21.49
N SER A 121 -3.76 2.72 -21.31
CA SER A 121 -3.78 1.64 -22.30
C SER A 121 -3.37 0.40 -21.54
N TYR A 122 -4.33 -0.39 -21.07
CA TYR A 122 -4.32 -1.85 -20.88
C TYR A 122 -5.61 -2.24 -20.14
#